data_AF-A0A960R5R8-F1
#
_entry.id   AF-A0A960R5R8-F1
#
_cell.length_a   1.000
_cell.length_b   1.000
_cell.length_c   1.000
_cell.angle_alpha   90.00
_cell.angle_beta   90.00
_cell.angle_gamma   90.00
#
_symmetry.space_group_name_H-M   'P 1'
#
loop_
_entity.id
_entity.type
_entity.pdbx_description
1 polymer ?
#
loop_
_entity_poly.entity_id
_entity_poly.type
_entity_poly.pdbx_seq_one_letter_code
_entity_poly.pdbx_strand_id
1 'polypeptide(L)'
;MSELFGQLRNLSPVAHDVLLISLAVITGIGLGSIRLLGLRLGTAGVMFSGLVFAHFGLRPEGEVAHFLKDFGLVLFVFALGVQIGPGFFSSLKRQGLRLNLYAAALVLLGGLVTWLGGRFMHLPGPAMVGVFSGATTNTPS
;
A
#
# COMPACT_ATOMS: atom_id res chain seq x y z
N MET A 1 -27.63 -0.09 -17.85
CA MET A 1 -26.37 -0.06 -17.04
C MET A 1 -25.84 -1.47 -16.76
N SER A 2 -26.71 -2.45 -16.49
CA SER A 2 -26.37 -3.87 -16.38
C SER A 2 -25.85 -4.49 -17.69
N GLU A 3 -26.41 -4.11 -18.84
CA GLU A 3 -25.97 -4.68 -20.14
C GLU A 3 -24.59 -4.21 -20.60
N LEU A 4 -24.21 -2.97 -20.28
CA LEU A 4 -22.86 -2.45 -20.54
C LEU A 4 -21.81 -3.22 -19.73
N PHE A 5 -22.11 -3.52 -18.47
CA PHE A 5 -21.27 -4.36 -17.61
C PHE A 5 -21.19 -5.81 -18.10
N GLY A 6 -22.28 -6.34 -18.67
CA GLY A 6 -22.32 -7.65 -19.31
C GLY A 6 -21.49 -7.73 -20.59
N GLN A 7 -21.52 -6.70 -21.44
CA GLN A 7 -20.69 -6.62 -22.64
C GLN A 7 -19.20 -6.41 -22.32
N LEU A 8 -18.87 -5.65 -21.26
CA LEU A 8 -17.49 -5.50 -20.79
C LEU A 8 -16.91 -6.78 -20.19
N ARG A 9 -17.74 -7.66 -19.61
CA ARG A 9 -17.34 -9.01 -19.18
C ARG A 9 -17.02 -9.97 -20.33
N ASN A 10 -17.49 -9.68 -21.54
CA ASN A 10 -17.23 -10.47 -22.75
C ASN A 10 -16.04 -9.95 -23.58
N LEU A 11 -15.42 -8.83 -23.18
CA LEU A 11 -14.07 -8.46 -23.63
C LEU A 11 -13.05 -9.40 -22.96
N SER A 12 -11.82 -9.48 -23.49
CA SER A 12 -10.79 -10.33 -22.89
C SER A 12 -10.69 -10.04 -21.37
N PRO A 13 -10.67 -11.07 -20.51
CA PRO A 13 -10.69 -10.89 -19.04
C PRO A 13 -9.65 -9.89 -18.54
N VAL A 14 -8.48 -9.90 -19.19
CA VAL A 14 -7.38 -8.97 -18.94
C VAL A 14 -7.77 -7.49 -19.17
N ALA A 15 -8.52 -7.17 -20.22
CA ALA A 15 -8.91 -5.79 -20.52
C ALA A 15 -9.86 -5.24 -19.46
N HIS A 16 -10.76 -6.08 -18.93
CA HIS A 16 -11.66 -5.70 -17.85
C HIS A 16 -10.89 -5.36 -16.57
N ASP A 17 -9.93 -6.20 -16.18
CA ASP A 17 -9.12 -6.00 -14.98
C ASP A 17 -8.26 -4.73 -15.06
N VAL A 18 -7.60 -4.51 -16.19
CA VAL A 18 -6.80 -3.31 -16.44
C VAL A 18 -7.69 -2.07 -16.38
N LEU A 19 -8.91 -2.13 -16.92
CA LEU A 19 -9.87 -1.03 -16.84
C LEU A 19 -10.29 -0.75 -15.38
N LEU A 20 -10.62 -1.79 -14.60
CA LEU A 20 -10.97 -1.65 -13.19
C LEU A 20 -9.85 -1.00 -12.38
N ILE A 21 -8.62 -1.48 -12.56
CA ILE A 21 -7.44 -0.94 -11.88
C ILE A 21 -7.20 0.51 -12.29
N SER A 22 -7.27 0.81 -13.59
CA SER A 22 -7.09 2.17 -14.10
C SER A 22 -8.14 3.12 -13.53
N LEU A 23 -9.40 2.68 -13.46
CA LEU A 23 -10.49 3.46 -12.90
C LEU A 23 -10.29 3.74 -11.40
N ALA A 24 -9.86 2.72 -10.63
CA ALA A 24 -9.54 2.89 -9.21
C ALA A 24 -8.38 3.88 -9.01
N VAL A 25 -7.35 3.84 -9.86
CA VAL A 25 -6.21 4.77 -9.82
C VAL A 25 -6.64 6.20 -10.18
N ILE A 26 -7.37 6.39 -11.28
CA ILE A 26 -7.81 7.72 -11.74
C ILE A 26 -8.72 8.38 -10.70
N THR A 27 -9.74 7.65 -10.22
CA THR A 27 -10.63 8.14 -9.17
C THR A 27 -9.88 8.40 -7.87
N GLY A 28 -8.91 7.55 -7.54
CA GLY A 28 -8.06 7.68 -6.37
C GLY A 28 -7.13 8.89 -6.38
N ILE A 29 -6.52 9.21 -7.52
CA ILE A 29 -5.73 10.43 -7.70
C ILE A 29 -6.64 11.66 -7.58
N GLY A 30 -7.83 11.60 -8.18
CA GLY A 30 -8.87 12.63 -8.04
C GLY A 30 -9.23 12.88 -6.57
N LEU A 31 -9.60 11.83 -5.84
CA LEU A 31 -9.89 11.86 -4.40
C LEU A 31 -8.71 12.35 -3.57
N GLY A 32 -7.49 11.92 -3.91
CA GLY A 32 -6.25 12.31 -3.25
C GLY A 32 -5.94 13.81 -3.33
N SER A 33 -6.42 14.45 -4.40
CA SER A 33 -6.22 15.88 -4.63
C SER A 33 -7.18 16.78 -3.83
N ILE A 34 -8.33 16.23 -3.39
CA ILE A 34 -9.35 16.94 -2.61
C ILE A 34 -8.77 17.33 -1.25
N ARG A 35 -9.01 18.58 -0.86
CA ARG A 35 -8.61 19.11 0.45
C ARG A 35 -9.82 19.09 1.37
N LEU A 36 -9.75 18.28 2.42
CA LEU A 36 -10.76 18.20 3.48
C LEU A 36 -10.16 18.79 4.75
N LEU A 37 -10.81 19.79 5.34
CA LEU A 37 -10.36 20.41 6.60
C LEU A 37 -8.91 20.92 6.58
N GLY A 38 -8.39 21.32 5.42
CA GLY A 38 -7.00 21.76 5.25
C GLY A 38 -5.99 20.64 4.96
N LEU A 39 -6.35 19.38 5.16
CA LEU A 39 -5.51 18.21 4.85
C LEU A 39 -5.77 17.70 3.43
N ARG A 40 -4.71 17.18 2.77
CA ARG A 40 -4.80 16.48 1.48
C ARG A 40 -4.47 15.02 1.69
N LEU A 41 -5.26 14.12 1.11
CA LEU A 41 -5.01 12.69 1.21
C LEU A 41 -3.77 12.25 0.41
N GLY A 42 -3.45 12.95 -0.69
CA GLY A 42 -2.30 12.62 -1.53
C GLY A 42 -2.44 11.23 -2.16
N THR A 43 -1.35 10.46 -2.20
CA THR A 43 -1.34 9.10 -2.77
C THR A 43 -2.24 8.12 -2.03
N ALA A 44 -2.56 8.38 -0.75
CA ALA A 44 -3.50 7.56 0.02
C ALA A 44 -4.91 7.52 -0.59
N GLY A 45 -5.30 8.54 -1.39
CA GLY A 45 -6.57 8.55 -2.11
C GLY A 45 -6.74 7.34 -3.05
N VAL A 46 -5.65 6.85 -3.62
CA VAL A 46 -5.64 5.64 -4.46
C VAL A 46 -5.96 4.39 -3.64
N MET A 47 -5.41 4.26 -2.43
CA MET A 47 -5.73 3.16 -1.52
C MET A 47 -7.21 3.18 -1.12
N PHE A 48 -7.75 4.34 -0.75
CA PHE A 48 -9.16 4.45 -0.37
C PHE A 48 -10.11 4.18 -1.52
N SER A 49 -9.79 4.65 -2.73
CA SER A 49 -10.56 4.30 -3.93
C SER A 49 -10.55 2.78 -4.15
N GLY A 50 -9.38 2.15 -4.15
CA GLY A 50 -9.26 0.69 -4.28
C GLY A 50 -10.10 -0.08 -3.25
N LEU A 51 -10.11 0.38 -1.99
CA LEU A 51 -10.92 -0.21 -0.92
C LEU A 51 -12.43 -0.12 -1.20
N VAL A 52 -12.91 1.03 -1.70
CA VAL A 52 -14.31 1.23 -2.08
C VAL A 52 -14.69 0.33 -3.25
N PHE A 53 -13.88 0.27 -4.30
CA PHE A 53 -14.13 -0.61 -5.45
C PHE A 53 -14.15 -2.09 -5.04
N ALA A 54 -13.21 -2.52 -4.19
CA ALA A 54 -13.14 -3.88 -3.67
C ALA A 54 -14.34 -4.25 -2.76
N HIS A 55 -14.91 -3.28 -2.04
CA HIS A 55 -16.11 -3.44 -1.22
C HIS A 55 -17.35 -3.73 -2.08
N PHE A 56 -17.47 -3.11 -3.25
CA PHE A 56 -18.56 -3.38 -4.21
C PHE A 56 -18.35 -4.66 -5.05
N GLY A 57 -17.31 -5.45 -4.77
CA GLY A 57 -17.03 -6.70 -5.49
C GLY A 57 -16.35 -6.50 -6.84
N LEU A 58 -15.89 -5.28 -7.17
CA LEU A 58 -15.09 -5.00 -8.36
C LEU A 58 -13.64 -5.38 -8.07
N ARG A 59 -13.32 -6.66 -8.24
CA ARG A 59 -12.01 -7.23 -7.96
C ARG A 59 -11.40 -7.77 -9.26
N PRO A 60 -10.15 -7.41 -9.59
CA PRO A 60 -9.48 -7.99 -10.74
C PRO A 60 -9.26 -9.50 -10.53
N GLU A 61 -9.17 -10.27 -11.62
CA GLU A 61 -8.82 -11.68 -11.58
C GLU A 61 -7.40 -11.90 -11.04
N GLY A 62 -7.17 -13.10 -10.51
CA GLY A 62 -5.97 -13.41 -9.73
C GLY A 62 -4.66 -13.25 -10.51
N GLU A 63 -4.64 -13.55 -11.80
CA GLU A 63 -3.41 -13.52 -12.61
C GLU A 63 -2.95 -12.07 -12.88
N VAL A 64 -3.85 -11.19 -13.30
CA VAL A 64 -3.54 -9.77 -13.53
C VAL A 64 -3.19 -9.07 -12.22
N ALA A 65 -3.96 -9.33 -11.15
CA ALA A 65 -3.68 -8.75 -9.84
C ALA A 65 -2.32 -9.19 -9.28
N HIS A 66 -1.97 -10.48 -9.42
CA HIS A 66 -0.69 -11.02 -8.96
C HIS A 66 0.47 -10.44 -9.78
N PHE A 67 0.36 -10.43 -11.11
CA PHE A 67 1.36 -9.82 -11.98
C PHE A 67 1.60 -8.35 -11.62
N LEU A 68 0.53 -7.56 -11.49
CA LEU A 68 0.66 -6.13 -11.24
C LEU A 68 1.21 -5.83 -9.84
N LYS A 69 0.88 -6.65 -8.84
CA LYS A 69 1.46 -6.57 -7.50
C LYS A 69 2.98 -6.77 -7.54
N ASP A 70 3.44 -7.86 -8.15
CA ASP A 70 4.86 -8.20 -8.18
C ASP A 70 5.64 -7.22 -9.05
N PHE A 71 5.12 -6.92 -10.24
CA PHE A 71 5.72 -5.94 -11.14
C PHE A 71 5.79 -4.55 -10.51
N GLY A 72 4.70 -4.09 -9.90
CA GLY A 72 4.63 -2.82 -9.19
C GLY A 72 5.59 -2.77 -7.99
N LEU A 73 5.71 -3.86 -7.25
CA LEU A 73 6.66 -3.97 -6.14
C LEU A 73 8.11 -3.88 -6.63
N VAL A 74 8.46 -4.55 -7.73
CA VAL A 74 9.80 -4.47 -8.33
C VAL A 74 10.10 -3.03 -8.77
N LEU A 75 9.16 -2.37 -9.46
CA LEU A 75 9.32 -0.97 -9.85
C LEU A 75 9.45 -0.02 -8.65
N PHE A 76 8.67 -0.26 -7.60
CA PHE A 76 8.73 0.52 -6.36
C PHE A 76 10.07 0.37 -5.65
N VAL A 77 10.54 -0.87 -5.45
CA VAL A 77 11.83 -1.16 -4.81
C VAL A 77 12.99 -0.61 -5.65
N PHE A 78 12.92 -0.71 -6.98
CA PHE A 78 13.91 -0.13 -7.88
C PHE A 78 13.97 1.40 -7.75
N ALA A 79 12.83 2.08 -7.83
CA ALA A 79 12.75 3.54 -7.72
C ALA A 79 13.26 4.04 -6.36
N LEU A 80 12.84 3.39 -5.27
CA LEU A 80 13.35 3.67 -3.94
C LEU A 80 14.87 3.42 -3.83
N GLY A 81 15.35 2.33 -4.40
CA GLY A 81 16.78 1.97 -4.41
C GLY A 81 17.64 3.02 -5.10
N VAL A 82 17.20 3.53 -6.26
CA VAL A 82 17.90 4.60 -6.99
C VAL A 82 17.84 5.93 -6.23
N GLN A 83 16.70 6.28 -5.63
CA GLN A 83 16.52 7.55 -4.92
C GLN A 83 17.27 7.60 -3.58
N ILE A 84 17.22 6.50 -2.81
CA ILE A 84 17.81 6.41 -1.46
C ILE A 84 19.28 5.98 -1.52
N GLY A 85 19.70 5.27 -2.58
CA GLY A 85 21.04 4.69 -2.74
C GLY A 85 22.21 5.65 -2.46
N PRO A 86 22.25 6.86 -3.04
CA PRO A 86 23.34 7.82 -2.78
C PRO A 86 23.43 8.27 -1.31
N GLY A 87 22.29 8.41 -0.62
CA GLY A 87 22.21 8.82 0.79
C GLY A 87 22.51 7.70 1.78
N PHE A 88 22.36 6.45 1.37
CA PHE A 88 22.58 5.28 2.22
C PHE A 88 24.07 5.12 2.61
N PHE A 89 24.98 5.14 1.64
CA PHE A 89 26.40 4.92 1.90
C PHE A 89 27.03 6.04 2.75
N SER A 90 26.61 7.28 2.55
CA SER A 90 27.07 8.42 3.35
C SER A 90 26.60 8.33 4.80
N SER A 91 25.37 7.88 5.02
CA SER A 91 24.79 7.63 6.35
C SER A 91 25.48 6.47 7.06
N LEU A 92 25.76 5.38 6.33
CA LEU A 92 26.43 4.20 6.87
C LEU A 92 27.86 4.52 7.35
N LYS A 93 28.63 5.30 6.58
CA LYS A 93 30.01 5.67 6.93
C LYS A 93 30.11 6.59 8.15
N ARG A 94 29.15 7.48 8.37
CA ARG A 94 29.20 8.45 9.49
C ARG A 94 28.58 7.90 10.78
N GLN A 95 27.46 7.20 10.69
CA GLN A 95 26.65 6.82 11.86
C GLN A 95 25.98 5.44 11.73
N GLY A 96 26.44 4.57 10.82
CA GLY A 96 25.76 3.32 10.48
C GLY A 96 25.39 2.44 11.67
N LEU A 97 26.30 2.27 12.63
CA LEU A 97 26.03 1.48 13.83
C LEU A 97 24.92 2.09 14.71
N ARG A 98 24.94 3.42 14.92
CA ARG A 98 23.93 4.11 15.72
C ARG A 98 22.56 4.07 15.03
N LEU A 99 22.52 4.30 13.71
CA LEU A 99 21.28 4.24 12.93
C LEU A 99 20.67 2.85 12.92
N ASN A 100 21.47 1.79 12.80
CA ASN A 100 20.97 0.41 12.89
C ASN A 100 20.45 0.06 14.28
N LEU A 101 21.11 0.54 15.35
CA LEU A 101 20.62 0.38 16.72
C LEU A 101 19.27 1.07 16.93
N TYR A 102 19.10 2.30 16.42
CA TYR A 102 17.81 2.99 16.48
C TYR A 102 16.74 2.28 15.66
N ALA A 103 17.06 1.81 14.45
CA ALA A 103 16.12 1.07 13.61
C ALA A 103 15.68 -0.24 14.30
N ALA A 104 16.63 -1.01 14.84
CA ALA A 104 16.34 -2.25 15.57
C ALA A 104 15.48 -1.97 16.82
N ALA A 105 15.81 -0.93 17.59
CA ALA A 105 15.04 -0.54 18.75
C ALA A 105 13.60 -0.13 18.37
N LEU A 106 13.41 0.66 17.31
CA LEU A 106 12.09 1.06 16.83
C LEU A 106 11.24 -0.14 16.39
N VAL A 107 11.83 -1.10 15.68
CA VAL A 107 11.14 -2.32 15.24
C VAL A 107 10.71 -3.17 16.44
N LEU A 108 11.63 -3.44 17.37
CA LEU A 108 11.34 -4.26 18.55
C LEU A 108 10.32 -3.59 19.48
N LEU A 109 10.49 -2.30 19.77
CA LEU A 109 9.57 -1.55 20.62
C LEU A 109 8.19 -1.39 19.95
N GLY A 110 8.14 -1.06 18.66
CA GLY A 110 6.88 -0.96 17.92
C GLY A 110 6.13 -2.29 17.87
N GLY A 111 6.86 -3.40 17.69
CA GLY A 111 6.30 -4.74 17.74
C GLY A 111 5.75 -5.09 19.12
N LEU A 112 6.51 -4.79 20.17
CA LEU A 112 6.09 -5.00 21.56
C LEU A 112 4.84 -4.18 21.92
N VAL A 113 4.82 -2.89 21.56
CA VAL A 113 3.67 -2.00 21.80
C VAL A 113 2.44 -2.50 21.06
N THR A 114 2.59 -2.90 19.80
CA THR A 114 1.47 -3.44 19.01
C THR A 114 0.98 -4.77 19.57
N TRP A 115 1.89 -5.63 20.03
CA TRP A 115 1.53 -6.92 20.63
C TRP A 115 0.76 -6.75 21.95
N LEU A 116 1.28 -5.92 22.86
CA LEU A 116 0.62 -5.62 24.13
C LEU A 116 -0.73 -4.95 23.90
N GLY A 117 -0.78 -3.89 23.09
CA GLY A 117 -2.01 -3.16 22.79
C GLY A 117 -3.06 -4.04 22.11
N GLY A 118 -2.64 -4.86 21.14
CA GLY A 118 -3.52 -5.82 20.48
C GLY A 118 -4.07 -6.87 21.43
N ARG A 119 -3.29 -7.31 22.43
CA ARG A 119 -3.78 -8.24 23.45
C ARG A 119 -4.79 -7.60 24.41
N PHE A 120 -4.57 -6.35 24.81
CA PHE A 120 -5.51 -5.59 25.65
C PHE A 120 -6.84 -5.34 24.94
N MET A 121 -6.78 -4.99 23.65
CA MET A 121 -7.97 -4.70 22.84
C MET A 121 -8.56 -5.94 22.14
N HIS A 122 -8.02 -7.14 22.39
CA HIS A 122 -8.47 -8.40 21.79
C HIS A 122 -8.51 -8.40 20.25
N LEU A 123 -7.52 -7.77 19.60
CA LEU A 123 -7.43 -7.74 18.14
C LEU A 123 -7.01 -9.11 17.58
N PRO A 124 -7.55 -9.52 16.41
CA PRO A 124 -7.05 -10.69 15.69
C PRO A 124 -5.64 -10.41 15.13
N GLY A 125 -4.83 -11.46 15.03
CA GLY A 125 -3.42 -11.38 14.58
C GLY A 125 -3.21 -10.57 13.29
N PRO A 126 -4.02 -10.77 12.22
CA PRO A 126 -3.89 -9.98 10.99
C PRO A 126 -4.10 -8.48 11.20
N ALA A 127 -5.00 -8.08 12.10
CA ALA A 127 -5.22 -6.67 12.41
C ALA A 127 -4.05 -6.07 13.19
N MET A 128 -3.42 -6.86 14.08
CA MET A 128 -2.21 -6.42 14.80
C MET A 128 -1.04 -6.18 13.85
N VAL A 129 -0.81 -7.07 12.88
CA VAL A 129 0.21 -6.87 11.84
C VAL A 129 -0.09 -5.61 11.03
N GLY A 130 -1.34 -5.42 10.61
CA GLY A 130 -1.76 -4.21 9.89
C GLY A 130 -1.53 -2.91 10.68
N VAL A 131 -1.80 -2.90 11.98
CA VAL A 131 -1.52 -1.75 12.87
C VAL A 131 -0.03 -1.49 12.96
N PHE A 132 0.79 -2.53 13.14
CA PHE A 132 2.25 -2.39 13.21
C PHE A 132 2.84 -1.83 11.91
N SER A 133 2.44 -2.38 10.76
CA SER A 133 2.86 -1.93 9.44
C SER A 133 2.43 -0.48 9.16
N GLY A 134 1.20 -0.11 9.54
CA GLY A 134 0.71 1.25 9.41
C GLY A 134 1.46 2.25 10.31
N ALA A 135 1.67 1.89 11.58
CA ALA A 135 2.40 2.74 12.54
C ALA A 135 3.87 2.95 12.17
N THR A 136 4.50 1.96 11.52
CA THR A 136 5.89 2.02 11.05
C THR A 136 6.02 2.46 9.59
N THR A 137 4.92 2.84 8.93
CA THR A 137 4.87 3.27 7.53
C THR A 137 5.51 2.27 6.54
N ASN A 138 5.40 0.97 6.82
CA ASN A 138 6.03 -0.09 6.04
C ASN A 138 5.06 -0.67 5.01
N THR A 139 5.00 -0.04 3.83
CA THR A 139 4.04 -0.37 2.77
C THR A 139 4.21 -1.78 2.15
N PRO A 140 5.40 -2.43 2.16
CA PRO A 140 5.50 -3.87 1.94
C PRO A 140 6.01 -4.59 3.21
N SER A 141 5.09 -5.04 4.07
CA SER A 141 5.36 -5.98 5.19
C SER A 141 4.35 -7.12 5.22
#